data_AF-A0A7S1VL01-F1
#
_entry.id   AF-A0A7S1VL01-F1
#
_cell.length_a   1.000
_cell.length_b   1.000
_cell.length_c   1.000
_cell.angle_alpha   90.00
_cell.angle_beta   90.00
_cell.angle_gamma   90.00
#
_symmetry.space_group_name_H-M   'P 1'
#
loop_
_entity.id
_entity.type
_entity.pdbx_description
1 polymer ?
#
loop_
_entity_poly.entity_id
_entity_poly.type
_entity_poly.pdbx_seq_one_letter_code
_entity_poly.pdbx_strand_id
1 'polypeptide(L)'
;ESIPDEDIRLNLMAQEVENGTVIAWYRSRSEMGPRALGHRSILADPRRKGLVRHINRSVKSRESFRPFAPSVLAEEATNWFDLGPNVVPNGNASPFMSITAFVREGKRALIPAVTHVDGSSRLQTVTQDAEIVYHRFISKFFDLTGVP
;
A
#
# COMPACT_ATOMS: atom_id res chain seq x y z
N GLU A 1 -14.76 12.23 17.81
CA GLU A 1 -15.08 11.22 18.86
C GLU A 1 -14.26 9.96 18.62
N SER A 2 -13.93 9.19 19.66
CA SER A 2 -13.25 7.90 19.49
C SER A 2 -14.26 6.84 19.05
N ILE A 3 -14.04 6.21 17.90
CA ILE A 3 -14.85 5.07 17.43
C ILE A 3 -14.25 3.81 18.05
N PRO A 4 -14.91 3.09 18.98
CA PRO A 4 -14.29 1.99 19.72
C PRO A 4 -14.18 0.70 18.91
N ASP A 5 -15.13 0.44 18.01
CA ASP A 5 -15.16 -0.75 17.16
C ASP A 5 -14.07 -0.68 16.06
N GLU A 6 -13.21 -1.70 16.01
CA GLU A 6 -12.12 -1.73 15.04
C GLU A 6 -12.61 -1.91 13.61
N ASP A 7 -13.60 -2.77 13.37
CA ASP A 7 -14.06 -3.03 12.02
C ASP A 7 -14.69 -1.79 11.39
N ILE A 8 -15.52 -1.07 12.16
CA ILE A 8 -16.10 0.22 11.77
C ILE A 8 -14.98 1.23 11.49
N ARG A 9 -13.97 1.33 12.36
CA ARG A 9 -12.81 2.23 12.11
C ARG A 9 -12.10 1.90 10.81
N LEU A 10 -11.82 0.62 10.55
CA LEU A 10 -11.11 0.20 9.35
C LEU A 10 -11.94 0.50 8.08
N ASN A 11 -13.25 0.27 8.11
CA ASN A 11 -14.15 0.59 7.00
C ASN A 11 -14.13 2.09 6.69
N LEU A 12 -14.26 2.93 7.72
CA LEU A 12 -14.22 4.39 7.56
C LEU A 12 -12.85 4.85 7.03
N MET A 13 -11.75 4.31 7.54
CA MET A 13 -10.42 4.65 7.03
C MET A 13 -10.25 4.23 5.57
N ALA A 14 -10.76 3.07 5.16
CA ALA A 14 -10.69 2.63 3.77
C ALA A 14 -11.51 3.55 2.85
N GLN A 15 -12.72 3.96 3.28
CA GLN A 15 -13.56 4.95 2.57
C GLN A 15 -12.89 6.33 2.48
N GLU A 16 -12.25 6.78 3.55
CA GLU A 16 -11.49 8.05 3.54
C GLU A 16 -10.34 7.99 2.53
N VAL A 17 -9.58 6.89 2.51
CA VAL A 17 -8.51 6.71 1.54
C VAL A 17 -9.07 6.66 0.11
N GLU A 18 -10.15 5.92 -0.12
CA GLU A 18 -10.86 5.89 -1.41
C GLU A 18 -11.28 7.31 -1.88
N ASN A 19 -11.80 8.11 -0.95
CA ASN A 19 -12.18 9.51 -1.17
C ASN A 19 -10.98 10.45 -1.34
N GLY A 20 -9.76 9.93 -1.20
CA GLY A 20 -8.48 10.61 -1.46
C GLY A 20 -7.87 11.27 -0.25
N THR A 21 -8.43 11.04 0.92
CA THR A 21 -7.86 11.49 2.18
C THR A 21 -6.55 10.76 2.41
N VAL A 22 -5.52 11.53 2.76
CA VAL A 22 -4.23 11.00 3.19
C VAL A 22 -4.31 10.72 4.68
N ILE A 23 -4.15 9.47 5.10
CA ILE A 23 -4.28 9.09 6.51
C ILE A 23 -2.91 8.79 7.12
N ALA A 24 -2.74 9.20 8.38
CA ALA A 24 -1.62 8.75 9.20
C ALA A 24 -2.00 7.45 9.90
N TRP A 25 -1.20 6.41 9.70
CA TRP A 25 -1.36 5.11 10.32
C TRP A 25 -0.30 4.92 11.40
N TYR A 26 -0.74 4.95 12.66
CA TYR A 26 0.10 4.83 13.84
C TYR A 26 -0.43 3.74 14.75
N ARG A 27 0.17 2.55 14.72
CA ARG A 27 -0.27 1.38 15.49
C ARG A 27 0.87 0.49 15.94
N SER A 28 0.71 -0.20 17.07
CA SER A 28 1.67 -1.18 17.59
C SER A 28 3.09 -0.61 17.80
N ARG A 29 4.10 -1.48 17.88
CA ARG A 29 5.53 -1.13 17.94
C ARG A 29 5.99 -0.54 16.60
N SER A 30 7.02 0.30 16.63
CA SER A 30 7.61 0.85 15.40
C SER A 30 8.42 -0.19 14.63
N GLU A 31 8.48 -0.04 13.31
CA GLU A 31 9.35 -0.81 12.43
C GLU A 31 10.83 -0.50 12.72
N MET A 32 11.71 -1.48 12.44
CA MET A 32 13.15 -1.27 12.45
C MET A 32 13.66 -1.01 11.02
N GLY A 33 14.48 0.03 10.85
CA GLY A 33 15.08 0.40 9.57
C GLY A 33 14.40 1.60 8.91
N PRO A 34 14.77 1.93 7.65
CA PRO A 34 14.40 3.19 7.02
C PRO A 34 13.00 3.18 6.36
N ARG A 35 12.25 2.08 6.47
CA ARG A 35 10.98 1.88 5.77
C ARG A 35 9.83 1.80 6.76
N ALA A 36 8.75 2.52 6.46
CA ALA A 36 7.46 2.29 7.08
C ALA A 36 6.82 1.07 6.39
N LEU A 37 6.34 0.12 7.19
CA LEU A 37 5.85 -1.20 6.77
C LEU A 37 4.46 -1.48 7.38
N GLY A 38 3.66 -0.45 7.61
CA GLY A 38 2.30 -0.59 8.12
C GLY A 38 2.11 -0.34 9.62
N HIS A 39 3.09 0.23 10.34
CA HIS A 39 2.95 0.58 11.76
C HIS A 39 3.12 2.08 11.99
N ARG A 40 3.99 2.74 11.21
CA ARG A 40 4.23 4.20 11.23
C ARG A 40 4.17 4.76 9.80
N SER A 41 3.02 4.62 9.17
CA SER A 41 2.87 4.86 7.73
C SER A 41 1.99 6.07 7.43
N ILE A 42 2.19 6.67 6.25
CA ILE A 42 1.21 7.57 5.66
C ILE A 42 0.62 6.82 4.48
N LEU A 43 -0.70 6.62 4.52
CA LEU A 43 -1.43 5.81 3.54
C LEU A 43 -2.30 6.72 2.67
N ALA A 44 -2.42 6.35 1.40
CA ALA A 44 -3.15 7.12 0.42
C ALA A 44 -3.50 6.24 -0.79
N ASP A 45 -4.51 6.62 -1.57
CA ASP A 45 -5.05 5.82 -2.67
C ASP A 45 -4.08 5.68 -3.87
N PRO A 46 -3.59 4.47 -4.19
CA PRO A 46 -2.62 4.27 -5.27
C PRO A 46 -3.20 4.56 -6.67
N ARG A 47 -4.53 4.64 -6.81
CA ARG A 47 -5.24 4.87 -8.08
C ARG A 47 -5.19 6.33 -8.53
N ARG A 48 -4.96 7.27 -7.61
CA ARG A 48 -5.05 8.72 -7.91
C ARG A 48 -3.78 9.30 -8.52
N LYS A 49 -3.87 9.67 -9.80
CA LYS A 49 -2.80 10.42 -10.49
C LYS A 49 -2.54 11.76 -9.79
N GLY A 50 -1.27 12.07 -9.53
CA GLY A 50 -0.84 13.34 -8.89
C GLY A 50 -0.78 13.31 -7.36
N LEU A 51 -1.28 12.26 -6.71
CA LEU A 51 -1.23 12.11 -5.26
C LEU A 51 0.20 12.17 -4.70
N VAL A 52 1.15 11.54 -5.41
CA VAL A 52 2.59 11.61 -5.10
C VAL A 52 3.05 13.06 -4.94
N ARG A 53 2.69 13.92 -5.88
CA ARG A 53 3.06 15.34 -5.88
C ARG A 53 2.39 16.08 -4.73
N HIS A 54 1.12 15.79 -4.47
CA HIS A 54 0.38 16.40 -3.37
C HIS A 54 1.00 16.03 -2.01
N ILE A 55 1.22 14.75 -1.73
CA ILE A 55 1.81 14.30 -0.47
C ILE A 55 3.22 14.85 -0.29
N ASN A 56 4.06 14.76 -1.33
CA ASN A 56 5.43 15.26 -1.25
C ASN A 56 5.48 16.77 -0.94
N ARG A 57 4.61 17.56 -1.56
CA ARG A 57 4.58 19.02 -1.38
C ARG A 57 3.90 19.45 -0.08
N SER A 58 2.70 18.93 0.18
CA SER A 58 1.80 19.45 1.21
C SER A 58 1.95 18.76 2.56
N VAL A 59 2.45 17.52 2.59
CA VAL A 59 2.54 16.71 3.82
C VAL A 59 4.00 16.48 4.22
N LYS A 60 4.85 16.11 3.26
CA LYS A 60 6.25 15.72 3.53
C LYS A 60 7.27 16.84 3.30
N SER A 61 6.85 17.97 2.72
CA SER A 61 7.72 19.11 2.39
C SER A 61 9.03 18.71 1.69
N ARG A 62 8.94 17.80 0.73
CA ARG A 62 10.08 17.24 -0.02
C ARG A 62 9.85 17.29 -1.53
N GLU A 63 10.85 16.88 -2.31
CA GLU A 63 10.84 16.95 -3.76
C GLU A 63 9.65 16.20 -4.35
N SER A 64 8.92 16.85 -5.27
CA SER A 64 7.61 16.38 -5.74
C SER A 64 7.63 15.03 -6.45
N PHE A 65 8.79 14.61 -6.96
CA PHE A 65 8.96 13.41 -7.77
C PHE A 65 9.37 12.18 -6.95
N ARG A 66 9.63 12.31 -5.63
CA ARG A 66 10.05 11.14 -4.84
C ARG A 66 8.94 10.08 -4.85
N PRO A 67 9.24 8.84 -5.28
CA PRO A 67 8.23 7.81 -5.44
C PRO A 67 7.69 7.32 -4.09
N PHE A 68 6.51 6.70 -4.15
CA PHE A 68 5.92 5.92 -3.06
C PHE A 68 5.90 4.44 -3.45
N ALA A 69 5.80 3.58 -2.43
CA ALA A 69 5.77 2.14 -2.56
C ALA A 69 4.35 1.64 -2.21
N PRO A 70 3.80 0.65 -2.93
CA PRO A 70 2.56 0.02 -2.52
C PRO A 70 2.79 -1.00 -1.40
N SER A 71 1.80 -1.14 -0.52
CA SER A 71 1.59 -2.36 0.26
C SER A 71 0.47 -3.14 -0.42
N VAL A 72 0.62 -4.45 -0.56
CA VAL A 72 -0.36 -5.33 -1.21
C VAL A 72 -0.60 -6.59 -0.36
N LEU A 73 -1.81 -7.14 -0.41
CA LEU A 73 -2.10 -8.46 0.15
C LEU A 73 -1.18 -9.50 -0.49
N ALA A 74 -0.53 -10.34 0.32
CA ALA A 74 0.42 -11.33 -0.19
C ALA A 74 -0.27 -12.31 -1.18
N GLU A 75 -1.50 -12.70 -0.89
CA GLU A 75 -2.35 -13.54 -1.73
C GLU A 75 -2.72 -12.91 -3.10
N GLU A 76 -2.73 -11.58 -3.20
CA GLU A 76 -3.01 -10.85 -4.45
C GLU A 76 -1.74 -10.39 -5.17
N ALA A 77 -0.56 -10.51 -4.56
CA ALA A 77 0.66 -9.91 -5.06
C ALA A 77 1.02 -10.39 -6.48
N THR A 78 0.82 -11.67 -6.78
CA THR A 78 1.08 -12.25 -8.12
C THR A 78 0.03 -11.87 -9.16
N ASN A 79 -1.17 -11.42 -8.76
CA ASN A 79 -2.21 -10.91 -9.65
C ASN A 79 -1.92 -9.48 -10.12
N TRP A 80 -1.08 -8.75 -9.37
CA TRP A 80 -0.78 -7.34 -9.62
C TRP A 80 0.65 -7.12 -10.12
N PHE A 81 1.60 -7.93 -9.64
CA PHE A 81 3.02 -7.80 -9.94
C PHE A 81 3.56 -9.08 -10.56
N ASP A 82 4.49 -8.93 -11.49
CA ASP A 82 5.33 -10.02 -11.98
C ASP A 82 6.48 -10.27 -10.99
N LEU A 83 6.31 -11.28 -10.16
CA LEU A 83 7.25 -11.67 -9.11
C LEU A 83 8.14 -12.86 -9.53
N GLY A 84 8.03 -13.31 -10.78
CA GLY A 84 8.79 -14.44 -11.32
C GLY A 84 8.31 -15.83 -10.86
N PRO A 85 9.02 -16.90 -11.25
CA PRO A 85 8.58 -18.28 -11.06
C PRO A 85 8.86 -18.85 -9.65
N ASN A 86 9.75 -18.23 -8.88
CA ASN A 86 10.21 -18.74 -7.58
C ASN A 86 9.57 -18.00 -6.40
N VAL A 87 8.32 -17.56 -6.56
CA VAL A 87 7.59 -16.88 -5.49
C VAL A 87 7.37 -17.85 -4.34
N VAL A 88 7.71 -17.41 -3.13
CA VAL A 88 7.49 -18.18 -1.90
C VAL A 88 6.01 -18.57 -1.73
N PRO A 89 5.71 -19.68 -1.04
CA PRO A 89 4.34 -20.02 -0.67
C PRO A 89 3.60 -18.82 -0.07
N ASN A 90 2.33 -18.65 -0.43
CA ASN A 90 1.44 -17.57 0.02
C ASN A 90 1.77 -16.17 -0.53
N GLY A 91 2.65 -16.04 -1.53
CA GLY A 91 2.88 -14.79 -2.24
C GLY A 91 3.67 -13.72 -1.47
N ASN A 92 4.23 -14.06 -0.30
CA ASN A 92 4.97 -13.15 0.58
C ASN A 92 6.40 -12.85 0.09
N ALA A 93 6.54 -12.37 -1.15
CA ALA A 93 7.83 -12.17 -1.80
C ALA A 93 8.64 -10.99 -1.25
N SER A 94 8.00 -9.93 -0.72
CA SER A 94 8.70 -8.72 -0.30
C SER A 94 8.13 -8.08 0.97
N PRO A 95 8.19 -8.75 2.14
CA PRO A 95 7.65 -8.20 3.39
C PRO A 95 8.31 -6.90 3.87
N PHE A 96 9.54 -6.62 3.40
CA PHE A 96 10.36 -5.49 3.87
C PHE A 96 10.58 -4.39 2.80
N MET A 97 9.82 -4.39 1.70
CA MET A 97 10.05 -3.51 0.55
C MET A 97 11.45 -3.61 -0.05
N SER A 98 12.00 -4.83 -0.11
CA SER A 98 13.38 -5.10 -0.54
C SER A 98 13.49 -5.42 -2.04
N ILE A 99 12.38 -5.67 -2.72
CA ILE A 99 12.36 -6.13 -4.12
C ILE A 99 11.57 -5.14 -4.97
N THR A 100 12.07 -4.91 -6.19
CA THR A 100 11.33 -4.21 -7.25
C THR A 100 10.79 -5.24 -8.21
N ALA A 101 9.52 -5.09 -8.58
CA ALA A 101 8.82 -5.95 -9.51
C ALA A 101 8.11 -5.10 -10.56
N PHE A 102 7.78 -5.69 -11.71
CA PHE A 102 6.99 -5.00 -12.71
C PHE A 102 5.50 -5.16 -12.38
N VAL A 103 4.76 -4.06 -12.39
CA VAL A 103 3.29 -4.12 -12.37
C VAL A 103 2.84 -4.75 -13.68
N ARG A 104 1.92 -5.72 -13.59
CA ARG A 104 1.36 -6.40 -14.77
C ARG A 104 0.76 -5.39 -15.72
N GLU A 105 0.95 -5.58 -17.02
CA GLU A 105 0.67 -4.58 -18.06
C GLU A 105 -0.74 -3.99 -17.96
N GLY A 106 -1.78 -4.84 -17.83
CA GLY A 106 -3.18 -4.41 -17.69
C GLY A 106 -3.54 -3.74 -16.36
N LYS A 107 -2.64 -3.75 -15.37
CA LYS A 107 -2.87 -3.18 -14.03
C LYS A 107 -2.15 -1.84 -13.83
N ARG A 108 -1.16 -1.50 -14.66
CA ARG A 108 -0.34 -0.26 -14.53
C ARG A 108 -1.19 1.01 -14.48
N ALA A 109 -2.21 1.09 -15.34
CA ALA A 109 -3.10 2.25 -15.41
C ALA A 109 -4.02 2.39 -14.18
N LEU A 110 -4.24 1.30 -13.43
CA LEU A 110 -5.09 1.27 -12.25
C LEU A 110 -4.37 1.81 -11.00
N ILE A 111 -3.05 1.67 -10.91
CA ILE A 111 -2.24 2.13 -9.75
C ILE A 111 -1.10 3.09 -10.14
N PRO A 112 -1.40 4.19 -10.84
CA PRO A 112 -0.38 5.08 -11.40
C PRO A 112 0.43 5.84 -10.34
N ALA A 113 -0.04 5.96 -9.10
CA ALA A 113 0.70 6.69 -8.05
C ALA A 113 1.92 5.92 -7.52
N VAL A 114 1.93 4.60 -7.72
CA VAL A 114 2.96 3.69 -7.19
C VAL A 114 3.67 2.91 -8.30
N THR A 115 3.40 3.27 -9.56
CA THR A 115 4.00 2.65 -10.76
C THR A 115 4.94 3.64 -11.44
N HIS A 116 6.18 3.24 -11.67
CA HIS A 116 7.16 4.03 -12.42
C HIS A 116 6.85 4.04 -13.92
N VAL A 117 7.48 4.95 -14.66
CA VAL A 117 7.27 5.11 -16.12
C VAL A 117 7.59 3.83 -16.90
N ASP A 118 8.58 3.06 -16.43
CA ASP A 118 8.98 1.77 -16.98
C ASP A 118 8.07 0.60 -16.54
N GLY A 119 7.06 0.88 -15.71
CA GLY A 119 6.15 -0.12 -15.15
C GLY A 119 6.67 -0.80 -13.88
N SER A 120 7.85 -0.44 -13.39
CA SER A 120 8.40 -1.00 -12.15
C SER A 120 7.72 -0.43 -10.90
N SER A 121 7.77 -1.16 -9.80
CA SER A 121 7.31 -0.73 -8.48
C SER A 121 8.00 -1.53 -7.38
N ARG A 122 8.31 -0.87 -6.27
CA ARG A 122 8.91 -1.51 -5.09
C ARG A 122 7.84 -1.74 -4.05
N LEU A 123 7.36 -2.98 -3.97
CA LEU A 123 6.18 -3.36 -3.17
C LEU A 123 6.53 -3.90 -1.78
N GLN A 124 5.58 -3.80 -0.87
CA GLN A 124 5.51 -4.58 0.36
C GLN A 124 4.42 -5.65 0.22
N THR A 125 4.74 -6.91 0.49
CA THR A 125 3.72 -7.96 0.66
C THR A 125 3.29 -8.04 2.13
N VAL A 126 1.99 -8.10 2.37
CA VAL A 126 1.40 -8.13 3.72
C VAL A 126 0.64 -9.44 3.90
N THR A 127 1.01 -10.23 4.90
CA THR A 127 0.29 -11.45 5.27
C THR A 127 -0.57 -11.22 6.50
N GLN A 128 -1.65 -11.98 6.65
CA GLN A 128 -2.51 -11.94 7.82
C GLN A 128 -1.75 -12.29 9.12
N ASP A 129 -0.85 -13.27 9.07
CA ASP A 129 -0.06 -13.72 10.23
C ASP A 129 0.96 -12.68 10.71
N ALA A 130 1.49 -11.87 9.79
CA ALA A 130 2.45 -10.84 10.14
C ALA A 130 1.74 -9.62 10.75
N GLU A 131 0.71 -9.10 10.09
CA GLU A 131 0.06 -7.85 10.49
C GLU A 131 -1.44 -7.87 10.24
N ILE A 132 -2.17 -8.61 11.09
CA ILE A 132 -3.61 -8.89 10.92
C ILE A 132 -4.48 -7.64 10.71
N VAL A 133 -4.18 -6.54 11.41
CA VAL A 133 -5.01 -5.33 11.31
C VAL A 133 -4.70 -4.53 10.06
N TYR A 134 -3.42 -4.48 9.65
CA TYR A 134 -3.03 -3.79 8.42
C TYR A 134 -3.49 -4.58 7.20
N HIS A 135 -3.39 -5.91 7.25
CA HIS A 135 -3.97 -6.82 6.27
C HIS A 135 -5.48 -6.57 6.11
N ARG A 136 -6.27 -6.58 7.21
CA ARG A 136 -7.71 -6.29 7.17
C ARG A 136 -8.05 -4.91 6.60
N PHE A 137 -7.24 -3.89 6.89
CA PHE A 137 -7.42 -2.56 6.30
C PHE A 137 -7.26 -2.61 4.79
N ILE A 138 -6.20 -3.26 4.30
CA ILE A 138 -5.95 -3.43 2.86
C ILE A 138 -7.08 -4.24 2.22
N SER A 139 -7.54 -5.33 2.85
CA SER A 139 -8.68 -6.13 2.36
C SER A 139 -9.96 -5.29 2.22
N LYS A 140 -10.27 -4.44 3.20
CA LYS A 140 -11.44 -3.55 3.10
C LYS A 140 -11.30 -2.54 1.97
N PHE A 141 -10.11 -1.98 1.77
CA PHE A 141 -9.85 -1.11 0.62
C PHE A 141 -9.98 -1.88 -0.70
N PHE A 142 -9.52 -3.13 -0.74
CA PHE A 142 -9.66 -4.00 -1.90
C PHE A 142 -11.13 -4.30 -2.22
N ASP A 143 -11.94 -4.63 -1.22
CA ASP A 143 -13.37 -4.89 -1.36
C ASP A 143 -14.13 -3.68 -1.94
N LEU A 144 -13.74 -2.46 -1.53
CA LEU A 144 -14.35 -1.23 -2.03
C LEU A 144 -13.93 -0.88 -3.45
N THR A 145 -12.67 -1.15 -3.81
CA THR A 145 -12.05 -0.51 -4.99
C THR A 145 -11.65 -1.47 -6.09
N GLY A 146 -11.59 -2.76 -5.80
CA GLY A 146 -10.96 -3.78 -6.65
C GLY A 146 -9.45 -3.62 -6.77
N VAL A 147 -8.80 -2.81 -5.93
CA VAL A 147 -7.34 -2.62 -5.85
C VAL A 147 -6.84 -2.93 -4.44
N PRO A 148 -5.98 -3.95 -4.26
CA PRO A 148 -5.36 -4.29 -2.98
C PRO A 148 -4.10 -3.48 -2.69
#